data_AF-A0A397TTL4-F1
#
_entry.id   AF-A0A397TTL4-F1
#
_cell.length_a   1.000
_cell.length_b   1.000
_cell.length_c   1.000
_cell.angle_alpha   90.00
_cell.angle_beta   90.00
_cell.angle_gamma   90.00
#
_symmetry.space_group_name_H-M   'P 1'
#
loop_
_entity.id
_entity.type
_entity.pdbx_description
1 polymer ?
#
loop_
_entity_poly.entity_id
_entity_poly.type
_entity_poly.pdbx_seq_one_letter_code
_entity_poly.pdbx_strand_id
1 'polypeptide(L)'
;MILIGDLNQLRPHCATYNLTCDSKIGINYALDKSIFERLVNGDQAMRLEKLQLCTQRRIRKEISDLIRYTLYNELVDDKITDSYPDVCGAQKNIYFMNHHHPEDSNESDFAVNSHSNTFEAKMLIGLVKHFIHNGYDKPGQIAVLTPYLGQLIKIRDMLSKSFVVVIDERDDQLINDMEESIDSENKNPDDESAFSIEKNEFF
;
A
#
# COMPACT_ATOMS: atom_id res chain seq x y z
N MET A 1 9.55 -21.91 24.12
CA MET A 1 9.36 -21.06 22.93
C MET A 1 8.16 -20.17 23.18
N ILE A 2 8.24 -18.87 22.89
CA ILE A 2 7.14 -17.91 23.04
C ILE A 2 6.89 -17.32 21.64
N LEU A 3 5.65 -17.40 21.16
CA LEU A 3 5.24 -16.83 19.88
C LEU A 3 4.31 -15.65 20.13
N ILE A 4 4.66 -14.49 19.58
CA ILE A 4 3.87 -13.27 19.66
C ILE A 4 3.54 -12.87 18.23
N GLY A 5 2.26 -12.69 17.93
CA GLY A 5 1.79 -12.36 16.60
C GLY A 5 0.31 -12.07 16.60
N ASP A 6 -0.21 -11.76 15.42
CA ASP A 6 -1.61 -11.39 15.21
C ASP A 6 -2.18 -12.19 14.04
N LEU A 7 -3.32 -12.83 14.25
CA LEU A 7 -3.96 -13.68 13.25
C LEU A 7 -4.81 -12.90 12.25
N ASN A 8 -5.22 -11.68 12.61
CA ASN A 8 -6.08 -10.86 11.76
C ASN A 8 -5.26 -9.82 10.97
N GLN A 9 -3.92 -9.92 11.00
CA GLN A 9 -3.01 -9.11 10.19
C GLN A 9 -2.52 -9.89 8.96
N LEU A 10 -1.75 -9.21 8.12
CA LEU A 10 -1.25 -9.77 6.86
C LEU A 10 -0.42 -11.03 7.08
N ARG A 11 -0.69 -12.04 6.24
CA ARG A 11 0.12 -13.26 6.17
C ARG A 11 1.49 -12.98 5.51
N PRO A 12 2.49 -13.82 5.77
CA PRO A 12 3.73 -13.87 5.01
C PRO A 12 3.51 -13.84 3.49
N HIS A 13 4.29 -13.00 2.80
CA HIS A 13 4.23 -12.91 1.35
C HIS A 13 4.72 -14.21 0.69
N CYS A 14 3.98 -14.69 -0.31
CA CYS A 14 4.38 -15.79 -1.17
C CYS A 14 4.30 -15.32 -2.63
N ALA A 15 5.44 -15.32 -3.32
CA ALA A 15 5.53 -14.85 -4.71
C ALA A 15 4.63 -15.63 -5.67
N THR A 16 4.39 -16.92 -5.38
CA THR A 16 3.56 -17.80 -6.21
C THR A 16 2.16 -17.96 -5.61
N TYR A 17 1.17 -17.29 -6.19
CA TYR A 17 -0.23 -17.38 -5.76
C TYR A 17 -0.74 -18.83 -5.64
N ASN A 18 -0.34 -19.72 -6.56
CA ASN A 18 -0.76 -21.13 -6.54
C ASN A 18 -0.30 -21.93 -5.32
N LEU A 19 0.63 -21.40 -4.51
CA LEU A 19 1.10 -22.01 -3.27
C LEU A 19 0.48 -21.39 -2.00
N THR A 20 -0.35 -20.35 -2.17
CA THR A 20 -1.06 -19.66 -1.08
C THR A 20 -2.37 -20.35 -0.72
N CYS A 21 -2.82 -20.17 0.51
CA CYS A 21 -4.11 -20.70 0.99
C CYS A 21 -5.31 -20.21 0.18
N ASP A 22 -5.21 -19.03 -0.43
CA ASP A 22 -6.30 -18.39 -1.15
C ASP A 22 -6.51 -19.01 -2.55
N SER A 23 -5.52 -19.75 -3.05
CA SER A 23 -5.63 -20.54 -4.28
C SER A 23 -6.26 -21.92 -4.02
N LYS A 24 -7.08 -22.37 -4.98
CA LYS A 24 -7.70 -23.72 -4.95
C LYS A 24 -6.68 -24.85 -4.85
N ILE A 25 -5.52 -24.71 -5.50
CA ILE A 25 -4.43 -25.69 -5.46
C ILE A 25 -3.59 -25.50 -4.19
N GLY A 26 -3.37 -24.23 -3.83
CA GLY A 26 -2.49 -23.84 -2.75
C GLY A 26 -3.01 -24.16 -1.36
N ILE A 27 -4.31 -24.46 -1.19
CA ILE A 27 -4.87 -24.95 0.09
C ILE A 27 -4.15 -26.18 0.65
N ASN A 28 -3.57 -27.02 -0.21
CA ASN A 28 -2.81 -28.22 0.19
C ASN A 28 -1.40 -27.90 0.71
N TYR A 29 -0.83 -26.76 0.29
CA TYR A 29 0.53 -26.34 0.65
C TYR A 29 0.49 -25.30 1.78
N ALA A 30 -0.31 -24.26 1.57
CA ALA A 30 -0.56 -23.19 2.53
C ALA A 30 0.74 -22.51 3.00
N LEU A 31 1.64 -22.17 2.07
CA LEU A 31 2.97 -21.66 2.43
C LEU A 31 2.94 -20.29 3.13
N ASP A 32 1.88 -19.52 2.91
CA ASP A 32 1.60 -18.24 3.57
C ASP A 32 1.01 -18.41 4.98
N LYS A 33 0.56 -19.61 5.39
CA LYS A 33 0.12 -19.86 6.78
C LYS A 33 1.31 -19.98 7.72
N SER A 34 1.44 -18.99 8.59
CA SER A 34 2.47 -18.98 9.64
C SER A 34 2.31 -20.17 10.60
N ILE A 35 3.41 -20.57 11.24
CA ILE A 35 3.38 -21.61 12.29
C ILE A 35 2.45 -21.21 13.46
N PHE A 36 2.37 -19.92 13.76
CA PHE A 36 1.48 -19.39 14.79
C PHE A 36 0.01 -19.65 14.44
N GLU A 37 -0.40 -19.32 13.22
CA GLU A 37 -1.75 -19.58 12.72
C GLU A 37 -2.10 -21.07 12.74
N ARG A 38 -1.16 -21.93 12.30
CA ARG A 38 -1.35 -23.39 12.30
C ARG A 38 -1.54 -23.94 13.72
N LEU A 39 -0.77 -23.47 14.69
CA LEU A 39 -0.86 -23.92 16.09
C LEU A 39 -2.12 -23.45 16.80
N VAL A 40 -2.62 -22.26 16.47
CA VAL A 40 -3.88 -21.76 17.05
C VAL A 40 -5.08 -22.46 16.44
N ASN A 41 -5.08 -22.70 15.12
CA ASN A 41 -6.19 -23.34 14.41
C ASN A 41 -6.24 -24.86 14.64
N GLY A 42 -5.09 -25.49 14.92
CA GLY A 42 -5.01 -26.92 15.23
C GLY A 42 -4.96 -27.82 13.99
N ASP A 43 -4.51 -27.31 12.84
CA ASP A 43 -4.59 -27.97 11.52
C ASP A 43 -3.85 -29.34 11.45
N GLN A 44 -2.89 -29.62 12.36
CA GLN A 44 -1.96 -30.77 12.20
C GLN A 44 -1.75 -31.70 13.40
N ALA A 45 -2.33 -31.43 14.58
CA ALA A 45 -2.52 -32.37 15.72
C ALA A 45 -2.63 -31.65 17.07
N MET A 46 -1.94 -30.51 17.22
CA MET A 46 -1.85 -29.78 18.47
C MET A 46 -2.48 -28.40 18.32
N ARG A 47 -3.49 -28.12 19.14
CA ARG A 47 -4.06 -26.78 19.29
C ARG A 47 -3.50 -26.15 20.55
N LEU A 48 -2.93 -24.96 20.40
CA LEU A 48 -2.49 -24.14 21.52
C LEU A 48 -3.54 -23.09 21.85
N GLU A 49 -3.76 -22.88 23.15
CA GLU A 49 -4.55 -21.73 23.60
C GLU A 49 -3.74 -20.45 23.37
N LYS A 50 -4.42 -19.43 22.84
CA LYS A 50 -3.85 -18.09 22.66
C LYS A 50 -4.30 -17.19 23.79
N LEU A 51 -3.42 -16.29 24.19
CA LEU A 51 -3.77 -15.13 25.00
C LEU A 51 -3.72 -13.89 24.11
N GLN A 52 -4.77 -13.08 24.16
CA GLN A 52 -4.87 -11.85 23.39
C GLN A 52 -4.62 -10.64 24.30
N LEU A 53 -3.81 -9.69 23.82
CA LEU A 53 -3.65 -8.41 24.47
C LEU A 53 -4.81 -7.50 24.07
N CYS A 54 -5.64 -7.14 25.03
CA CYS A 54 -6.84 -6.35 24.77
C CYS A 54 -6.60 -4.83 24.84
N THR A 55 -5.55 -4.37 25.55
CA THR A 55 -5.31 -2.94 25.75
C THR A 55 -4.39 -2.35 24.67
N GLN A 56 -4.87 -1.33 23.95
CA GLN A 56 -4.09 -0.58 22.95
C GLN A 56 -3.66 0.80 23.47
N ARG A 57 -2.51 1.29 23.01
CA ARG A 57 -1.85 2.51 23.53
C ARG A 57 -1.42 3.53 22.47
N ARG A 58 -1.84 3.36 21.21
CA ARG A 58 -1.33 4.15 20.08
C ARG A 58 -2.43 4.85 19.29
N ILE A 59 -3.58 4.20 19.15
CA ILE A 59 -4.64 4.61 18.24
C ILE A 59 -5.62 5.51 19.00
N ARG A 60 -6.03 6.63 18.41
CA ARG A 60 -7.12 7.45 18.95
C ARG A 60 -8.43 6.68 18.97
N LYS A 61 -9.29 6.98 19.93
CA LYS A 61 -10.58 6.28 20.11
C LYS A 61 -11.42 6.23 18.84
N GLU A 62 -11.49 7.33 18.09
CA GLU A 62 -12.31 7.41 16.88
C GLU A 62 -11.82 6.44 15.80
N ILE A 63 -10.51 6.18 15.73
CA ILE A 63 -9.91 5.23 14.79
C ILE A 63 -9.99 3.82 15.35
N SER A 64 -9.79 3.64 16.66
CA SER A 64 -9.86 2.32 17.30
C SER A 64 -11.29 1.77 17.26
N ASP A 65 -12.32 2.61 17.30
CA ASP A 65 -13.72 2.21 17.12
C ASP A 65 -13.94 1.51 15.76
N LEU A 66 -13.34 2.00 14.68
CA LEU A 66 -13.43 1.36 13.35
C LEU A 66 -12.89 -0.07 13.36
N ILE A 67 -11.82 -0.30 14.13
CA ILE A 67 -11.14 -1.60 14.26
C ILE A 67 -11.86 -2.51 15.28
N ARG A 68 -12.36 -1.92 16.37
CA ARG A 68 -13.06 -2.61 17.46
C ARG A 68 -14.32 -3.30 16.97
N TYR A 69 -15.14 -2.59 16.19
CA TYR A 69 -16.43 -3.13 15.72
C TYR A 69 -16.31 -4.07 14.51
N THR A 70 -15.10 -4.25 13.96
CA THR A 70 -14.87 -5.07 12.76
C THR A 70 -13.98 -6.28 13.02
N LEU A 71 -12.87 -6.11 13.73
CA LEU A 71 -11.82 -7.14 13.89
C LEU A 71 -11.57 -7.56 15.34
N TYR A 72 -11.65 -6.63 16.29
CA TYR A 72 -11.26 -6.88 17.70
C TYR A 72 -12.28 -6.34 18.69
N ASN A 73 -13.36 -7.10 18.92
CA ASN A 73 -14.47 -6.69 19.78
C ASN A 73 -14.07 -6.41 21.24
N GLU A 74 -13.00 -7.04 21.74
CA GLU A 74 -12.51 -6.89 23.12
C GLU A 74 -11.45 -5.78 23.28
N LEU A 75 -11.18 -4.99 22.23
CA LEU A 75 -10.15 -3.95 22.24
C LEU A 75 -10.51 -2.80 23.20
N VAL A 76 -9.64 -2.54 24.18
CA VAL A 76 -9.76 -1.47 25.18
C VAL A 76 -8.72 -0.39 24.92
N ASP A 77 -9.14 0.87 24.91
CA ASP A 77 -8.23 2.01 24.77
C ASP A 77 -7.60 2.35 26.14
N ASP A 78 -6.28 2.53 26.16
CA ASP A 78 -5.57 3.05 27.32
C ASP A 78 -5.81 4.57 27.47
N LYS A 79 -5.87 5.07 28.69
CA LYS A 79 -6.13 6.50 28.99
C LYS A 79 -5.14 7.45 28.30
N ILE A 80 -3.95 6.98 27.94
CA ILE A 80 -2.98 7.77 27.18
C ILE A 80 -3.57 8.25 25.85
N THR A 81 -4.42 7.45 25.18
CA THR A 81 -4.95 7.81 23.85
C THR A 81 -6.00 8.92 23.90
N ASP A 82 -6.62 9.12 25.07
CA ASP A 82 -7.54 10.24 25.31
C ASP A 82 -6.82 11.59 25.44
N SER A 83 -5.50 11.57 25.67
CA SER A 83 -4.70 12.80 25.86
C SER A 83 -4.21 13.44 24.56
N TYR A 84 -4.46 12.80 23.42
CA TYR A 84 -3.94 13.26 22.14
C TYR A 84 -4.69 14.52 21.65
N PRO A 85 -3.99 15.60 21.25
CA PRO A 85 -4.62 16.86 20.79
C PRO A 85 -5.29 16.70 19.43
N ASP A 86 -6.35 17.42 19.10
CA ASP A 86 -6.97 17.33 17.77
C ASP A 86 -5.98 17.66 16.64
N VAL A 87 -6.28 17.14 15.44
CA VAL A 87 -5.44 17.36 14.25
C VAL A 87 -5.50 18.84 13.83
N CYS A 88 -4.36 19.52 13.84
CA CYS A 88 -4.26 20.94 13.47
C CYS A 88 -4.70 21.17 12.01
N GLY A 89 -5.55 22.16 11.79
CA GLY A 89 -6.08 22.46 10.46
C GLY A 89 -7.23 21.53 10.01
N ALA A 90 -7.66 20.60 10.85
CA ALA A 90 -8.83 19.75 10.60
C ALA A 90 -9.94 20.05 11.59
N GLN A 91 -11.21 20.00 11.14
CA GLN A 91 -12.36 20.16 12.03
C GLN A 91 -12.68 18.84 12.77
N LYS A 92 -12.35 17.69 12.17
CA LYS A 92 -12.52 16.35 12.72
C LYS A 92 -11.23 15.55 12.51
N ASN A 93 -11.01 14.56 13.37
CA ASN A 93 -9.82 13.70 13.27
C ASN A 93 -9.95 12.59 12.21
N ILE A 94 -11.17 12.36 11.69
CA ILE A 94 -11.46 11.34 10.67
C ILE A 94 -12.36 11.93 9.59
N TYR A 95 -11.98 11.68 8.34
CA TYR A 95 -12.77 12.02 7.16
C TYR A 95 -12.81 10.84 6.19
N PHE A 96 -13.98 10.63 5.59
CA PHE A 96 -14.15 9.77 4.44
C PHE A 96 -14.57 10.64 3.27
N MET A 97 -13.73 10.67 2.23
CA MET A 97 -14.07 11.34 0.99
C MET A 97 -14.57 10.31 -0.01
N ASN A 98 -15.78 10.55 -0.53
CA ASN A 98 -16.33 9.80 -1.64
C ASN A 98 -16.27 10.66 -2.91
N HIS A 99 -15.84 10.07 -4.03
CA HIS A 99 -15.86 10.70 -5.35
C HIS A 99 -16.21 9.67 -6.43
N HIS A 100 -16.68 10.15 -7.57
CA HIS A 100 -17.06 9.33 -8.73
C HIS A 100 -16.18 9.61 -9.96
N HIS A 101 -15.00 10.20 -9.74
CA HIS A 101 -14.03 10.41 -10.82
C HIS A 101 -13.46 9.06 -11.30
N PRO A 102 -13.47 8.79 -12.61
CA PRO A 102 -12.91 7.56 -13.16
C PRO A 102 -11.40 7.50 -12.94
N GLU A 103 -10.87 6.28 -12.89
CA GLU A 103 -9.44 6.03 -12.93
C GLU A 103 -8.85 6.47 -14.28
N ASP A 104 -7.54 6.72 -14.30
CA ASP A 104 -6.85 7.08 -15.52
C ASP A 104 -6.82 5.87 -16.48
N SER A 105 -7.07 6.10 -17.76
CA SER A 105 -7.04 5.05 -18.77
C SER A 105 -5.61 4.53 -18.97
N ASN A 106 -5.40 3.24 -18.75
CA ASN A 106 -4.14 2.56 -19.04
C ASN A 106 -3.98 2.46 -20.57
N GLU A 107 -3.24 3.40 -21.18
CA GLU A 107 -2.97 3.40 -22.63
C GLU A 107 -1.91 2.36 -23.04
N SER A 108 -1.26 1.68 -22.09
CA SER A 108 -0.30 0.59 -22.37
C SER A 108 -0.76 -0.75 -21.79
N ASP A 109 -0.78 -1.77 -22.65
CA ASP A 109 -1.20 -3.15 -22.37
C ASP A 109 -0.33 -3.87 -21.31
N PHE A 110 0.70 -3.22 -20.75
CA PHE A 110 1.57 -3.75 -19.70
C PHE A 110 1.27 -3.23 -18.28
N ALA A 111 0.46 -2.17 -18.15
CA ALA A 111 0.02 -1.62 -16.87
C ALA A 111 -1.20 -2.37 -16.27
N VAL A 112 -1.39 -3.65 -16.61
CA VAL A 112 -2.61 -4.42 -16.30
C VAL A 112 -2.91 -4.53 -14.79
N ASN A 113 -1.93 -4.29 -13.92
CA ASN A 113 -2.09 -4.38 -12.47
C ASN A 113 -1.86 -3.08 -11.69
N SER A 114 -1.66 -1.95 -12.36
CA SER A 114 -1.24 -0.71 -11.71
C SER A 114 -2.27 0.40 -11.90
N HIS A 115 -3.33 0.35 -11.09
CA HIS A 115 -4.38 1.36 -11.11
C HIS A 115 -3.85 2.72 -10.60
N SER A 116 -4.26 3.80 -11.26
CA SER A 116 -3.91 5.15 -10.84
C SER A 116 -5.05 6.13 -11.10
N ASN A 117 -5.12 7.16 -10.25
CA ASN A 117 -6.16 8.17 -10.30
C ASN A 117 -5.56 9.56 -10.05
N THR A 118 -5.47 10.34 -11.12
CA THR A 118 -4.92 11.71 -11.08
C THR A 118 -5.76 12.66 -10.24
N PHE A 119 -7.07 12.46 -10.15
CA PHE A 119 -7.94 13.30 -9.31
C PHE A 119 -7.59 13.11 -7.82
N GLU A 120 -7.50 11.86 -7.37
CA GLU A 120 -7.12 11.52 -6.00
C GLU A 120 -5.72 12.04 -5.65
N ALA A 121 -4.74 11.85 -6.55
CA ALA A 121 -3.38 12.32 -6.35
C ALA A 121 -3.33 13.85 -6.17
N LYS A 122 -4.01 14.61 -7.04
CA LYS A 122 -4.11 16.09 -6.95
C LYS A 122 -4.72 16.54 -5.62
N MET A 123 -5.81 15.90 -5.23
CA MET A 123 -6.49 16.20 -3.97
C MET A 123 -5.59 15.91 -2.77
N LEU A 124 -4.92 14.76 -2.77
CA LEU A 124 -4.00 14.36 -1.72
C LEU A 124 -2.87 15.36 -1.54
N ILE A 125 -2.28 15.85 -2.64
CA ILE A 125 -1.22 16.87 -2.57
C ILE A 125 -1.75 18.18 -1.97
N GLY A 126 -2.97 18.58 -2.33
CA GLY A 126 -3.63 19.74 -1.71
C GLY A 126 -3.79 19.56 -0.20
N LEU A 127 -4.19 18.37 0.24
CA LEU A 127 -4.36 18.02 1.64
C LEU A 127 -3.02 17.98 2.40
N VAL A 128 -1.98 17.37 1.83
CA VAL A 128 -0.63 17.34 2.40
C VAL A 128 -0.09 18.76 2.54
N LYS A 129 -0.23 19.59 1.50
CA LYS A 129 0.13 21.01 1.56
C LYS A 129 -0.61 21.70 2.69
N HIS A 130 -1.92 21.52 2.81
CA HIS A 130 -2.71 22.10 3.90
C HIS A 130 -2.17 21.72 5.27
N PHE A 131 -1.88 20.43 5.54
CA PHE A 131 -1.34 20.02 6.84
C PHE A 131 0.06 20.59 7.13
N ILE A 132 0.93 20.66 6.13
CA ILE A 132 2.25 21.29 6.29
C ILE A 132 2.11 22.77 6.69
N HIS A 133 1.21 23.52 6.05
CA HIS A 133 0.94 24.92 6.43
C HIS A 133 0.34 25.07 7.84
N ASN A 134 -0.29 24.02 8.37
CA ASN A 134 -0.85 23.99 9.73
C ASN A 134 0.13 23.44 10.79
N GLY A 135 1.42 23.31 10.46
CA GLY A 135 2.48 22.99 11.42
C GLY A 135 2.93 21.53 11.46
N TYR A 136 2.56 20.74 10.44
CA TYR A 136 3.08 19.38 10.24
C TYR A 136 4.26 19.36 9.26
N ASP A 137 5.36 20.02 9.62
CA ASP A 137 6.54 20.21 8.77
C ASP A 137 7.68 19.21 9.04
N LYS A 138 7.60 18.41 10.11
CA LYS A 138 8.66 17.48 10.49
C LYS A 138 8.53 16.14 9.75
N PRO A 139 9.66 15.50 9.40
CA PRO A 139 9.64 14.18 8.81
C PRO A 139 8.95 13.17 9.73
N GLY A 140 8.12 12.31 9.15
CA GLY A 140 7.38 11.26 9.89
C GLY A 140 6.07 11.71 10.53
N GLN A 141 5.66 12.98 10.41
CA GLN A 141 4.35 13.42 10.91
C GLN A 141 3.18 13.08 9.98
N ILE A 142 3.45 12.96 8.68
CA ILE A 142 2.47 12.62 7.65
C ILE A 142 2.95 11.35 6.95
N ALA A 143 2.06 10.37 6.84
CA ALA A 143 2.27 9.16 6.06
C ALA A 143 1.11 9.01 5.07
N VAL A 144 1.44 8.72 3.82
CA VAL A 144 0.48 8.46 2.74
C VAL A 144 0.56 6.99 2.40
N LEU A 145 -0.59 6.30 2.43
CA LEU A 145 -0.67 4.87 2.15
C LEU A 145 -1.52 4.66 0.89
N THR A 146 -1.02 3.86 -0.05
CA THR A 146 -1.73 3.46 -1.26
C THR A 146 -1.48 1.97 -1.53
N PRO A 147 -2.52 1.20 -1.91
CA PRO A 147 -2.35 -0.22 -2.24
C PRO A 147 -1.75 -0.44 -3.64
N TYR A 148 -1.83 0.56 -4.53
CA TYR A 148 -1.39 0.45 -5.91
C TYR A 148 -0.06 1.17 -6.13
N LEU A 149 0.87 0.47 -6.80
CA LEU A 149 2.21 0.98 -7.11
C LEU A 149 2.17 2.16 -8.10
N GLY A 150 1.28 2.12 -9.10
CA GLY A 150 1.15 3.18 -10.10
C GLY A 150 0.65 4.49 -9.48
N GLN A 151 -0.25 4.37 -8.50
CA GLN A 151 -0.68 5.51 -7.70
C GLN A 151 0.45 6.04 -6.80
N LEU A 152 1.29 5.16 -6.24
CA LEU A 152 2.47 5.55 -5.46
C LEU A 152 3.45 6.36 -6.32
N ILE A 153 3.81 5.85 -7.50
CA ILE A 153 4.71 6.53 -8.45
C ILE A 153 4.14 7.90 -8.83
N LYS A 154 2.84 7.97 -9.15
CA LYS A 154 2.18 9.23 -9.50
C LYS A 154 2.18 10.24 -8.35
N ILE A 155 1.90 9.79 -7.12
CA ILE A 155 1.95 10.64 -5.92
C ILE A 155 3.40 11.12 -5.67
N ARG A 156 4.38 10.22 -5.77
CA ARG A 156 5.81 10.53 -5.64
C ARG A 156 6.23 11.63 -6.62
N ASP A 157 5.94 11.45 -7.91
CA ASP A 157 6.36 12.37 -8.97
C ASP A 157 5.71 13.75 -8.85
N MET A 158 4.52 13.81 -8.27
CA MET A 158 3.85 15.08 -8.02
C MET A 158 4.31 15.75 -6.71
N LEU A 159 4.64 14.98 -5.66
CA LEU A 159 5.14 15.50 -4.39
C LEU A 159 6.62 15.90 -4.46
N SER A 160 7.44 15.19 -5.25
CA SER A 160 8.88 15.48 -5.43
C SER A 160 9.14 16.87 -5.99
N LYS A 161 8.17 17.46 -6.69
CA LYS A 161 8.21 18.85 -7.17
C LYS A 161 8.16 19.89 -6.04
N SER A 162 7.75 19.51 -4.84
CA SER A 162 7.50 20.44 -3.73
C SER A 162 8.13 20.00 -2.40
N PHE A 163 8.40 18.70 -2.20
CA PHE A 163 8.83 18.14 -0.92
C PHE A 163 9.82 16.98 -1.10
N VAL A 164 10.60 16.72 -0.06
CA VAL A 164 11.42 15.49 0.03
C VAL A 164 10.50 14.35 0.47
N VAL A 165 10.36 13.34 -0.39
CA VAL A 165 9.58 12.12 -0.13
C VAL A 165 10.55 11.01 0.27
N VAL A 166 10.24 10.33 1.37
CA VAL A 166 10.96 9.12 1.81
C VAL A 166 10.06 7.93 1.52
N ILE A 167 10.59 6.94 0.79
CA ILE A 167 9.90 5.72 0.40
C ILE A 167 10.53 4.56 1.17
N ASP A 168 9.74 3.52 1.47
CA ASP A 168 10.24 2.30 2.11
C ASP A 168 11.13 1.52 1.12
N GLU A 169 12.20 0.90 1.60
CA GLU A 169 13.17 0.19 0.73
C GLU A 169 12.50 -0.89 -0.14
N ARG A 170 11.41 -1.50 0.36
CA ARG A 170 10.64 -2.51 -0.38
C ARG A 170 9.85 -1.89 -1.53
N ASP A 171 9.23 -0.74 -1.28
CA ASP A 171 8.47 -0.03 -2.31
C ASP A 171 9.43 0.51 -3.37
N ASP A 172 10.61 0.99 -2.98
CA ASP A 172 11.67 1.41 -3.93
C ASP A 172 12.12 0.26 -4.84
N GLN A 173 12.30 -0.95 -4.30
CA GLN A 173 12.62 -2.13 -5.11
C GLN A 173 11.51 -2.45 -6.12
N LEU A 174 10.25 -2.42 -5.69
CA LEU A 174 9.10 -2.68 -6.57
C LEU A 174 9.00 -1.64 -7.69
N ILE A 175 9.29 -0.38 -7.39
CA ILE A 175 9.34 0.69 -8.39
C ILE A 175 10.45 0.41 -9.41
N ASN A 176 11.67 0.10 -8.95
CA ASN A 176 12.80 -0.16 -9.84
C ASN A 176 12.55 -1.37 -10.74
N ASP A 177 12.02 -2.48 -10.19
CA ASP A 177 11.66 -3.66 -10.95
C ASP A 177 10.61 -3.34 -12.03
N MET A 178 9.65 -2.46 -11.70
CA MET A 178 8.63 -2.00 -12.64
C MET A 178 9.25 -1.09 -13.72
N GLU A 179 10.11 -0.15 -13.37
CA GLU A 179 10.80 0.74 -14.32
C GLU A 179 11.72 -0.07 -15.27
N GLU A 180 12.46 -1.06 -14.76
CA GLU A 180 13.28 -1.96 -15.59
C GLU A 180 12.45 -2.81 -16.56
N SER A 181 11.27 -3.28 -16.12
CA SER A 181 10.37 -4.04 -16.99
C SER A 181 9.89 -3.20 -18.18
N ILE A 182 9.57 -1.92 -17.95
CA ILE A 182 9.14 -0.97 -18.99
C ILE A 182 10.29 -0.65 -19.97
N ASP A 183 11.51 -0.45 -19.45
CA ASP A 183 12.69 -0.13 -20.27
C ASP A 183 13.17 -1.31 -21.12
N SER A 184 12.98 -2.55 -20.66
CA SER A 184 13.36 -3.74 -21.41
C SER A 184 12.46 -4.00 -22.62
N GLU A 185 11.18 -3.63 -22.55
CA GLU A 185 10.21 -3.83 -23.62
C GLU A 185 10.21 -2.72 -24.67
N ASN A 186 10.52 -1.47 -24.26
CA ASN A 186 10.79 -0.38 -25.20
C ASN A 186 12.04 -0.62 -26.07
N LYS A 187 12.83 -1.66 -25.78
CA LYS A 187 14.00 -2.11 -26.55
C LYS A 187 13.73 -3.33 -27.43
N ASN A 188 12.48 -3.76 -27.64
CA ASN A 188 12.16 -4.80 -28.62
C ASN A 188 12.43 -4.27 -30.07
N PRO A 189 13.23 -4.97 -30.90
CA PRO A 189 13.80 -4.45 -32.14
C PRO A 189 12.93 -4.65 -33.40
N ASP A 190 11.60 -4.63 -33.29
CA ASP A 190 10.73 -4.88 -34.46
C ASP A 190 10.47 -3.61 -35.31
N ASP A 191 11.03 -2.46 -34.95
CA ASP A 191 10.93 -1.20 -35.70
C ASP A 191 12.11 -0.99 -36.70
N GLU A 192 12.86 -2.03 -37.05
CA GLU A 192 13.95 -1.96 -38.05
C GLU A 192 13.51 -2.25 -39.50
N SER A 193 12.21 -2.31 -39.82
CA SER A 193 11.76 -2.55 -41.20
C SER A 193 10.64 -1.62 -41.67
N ALA A 194 11.02 -0.38 -42.01
CA ALA A 194 10.60 0.30 -43.24
C ALA A 194 10.88 1.81 -43.13
N PHE A 195 11.99 2.29 -43.70
CA PHE A 195 11.98 3.52 -44.50
C PHE A 195 13.27 3.60 -45.32
N SER A 196 13.30 2.85 -46.42
CA SER A 196 14.19 3.16 -47.54
C SER A 196 13.71 4.45 -48.18
N ILE A 197 14.43 5.56 -47.99
CA ILE A 197 14.37 6.71 -48.90
C ILE A 197 15.76 6.88 -49.51
N GLU A 198 15.84 6.47 -50.78
CA GLU A 198 16.84 6.96 -51.72
C GLU A 198 16.82 8.49 -51.72
N LYS A 199 17.96 9.11 -51.40
CA LYS A 199 18.24 10.46 -51.87
C LYS A 199 19.34 10.39 -52.91
N ASN A 200 18.90 10.44 -54.17
CA ASN A 200 19.71 10.81 -55.32
C ASN A 200 20.45 12.13 -55.05
N GLU A 201 21.72 12.14 -55.40
CA GLU A 201 22.48 13.35 -55.71
C GLU A 201 21.76 14.15 -56.80
N PHE A 202 21.71 15.48 -56.68
CA PHE A 202 22.03 16.45 -57.74
C PHE A 202 21.86 17.88 -57.21
N PHE A 203 23.00 18.59 -57.16
CA PHE A 203 23.28 20.03 -56.98
C PHE A 203 22.59 20.83 -55.85
#